data_AF-A0A6S8YPM7-F1
#
_entry.id   AF-A0A6S8YPM7-F1
#
_cell.length_a   1.000
_cell.length_b   1.000
_cell.length_c   1.000
_cell.angle_alpha   90.00
_cell.angle_beta   90.00
_cell.angle_gamma   90.00
#
_symmetry.space_group_name_H-M   'P 1'
#
loop_
_entity.id
_entity.type
_entity.pdbx_description
1 polymer ?
#
loop_
_entity_poly.entity_id
_entity_poly.type
_entity_poly.pdbx_seq_one_letter_code
_entity_poly.pdbx_strand_id
1 'polypeptide(L)'
;MNIRFLSLSLLTAFPSIHGFGEEKVGPCRGPGGVNDKVNSRAAIETTQAACQEACVDLEACVGYAYCSNCNGGECILYGPGVDGSCTDPSALNEPDCEALGRCSITAASTEGACGTCSESTASTQTLCGVVDGEWTAATWTSANEVWTDAEDPWTGHSHHSTIIAGTTDEASSNYVCVDANAEDHMAHCVSPVATERRSLQGSSVHRSLETYESSCYDMGVHQCECIDEKCGEKLCSESGGYWSNLCPGSCTCTPGASSPCHFNGLVEDDRTDDNCPDVCTFIPKPKPPKSSPPHAGDIKLPGWDAAMSGACRGGPQHTDKVNGKYSNTAGADGKLSQQECADACLAEPMCIGYAQSTAWCIVYGPEIHSNAVGEWTADNHEVNYISGTKANPSYICVTGPPRKEEDTGAPEKVTPYVAKKDKDGNDDAGGLSTGAIAAIGVSVGFVAVGAVLFILTSTTKEAGPIHEEQAGDQFNEA
;
A
#
# COMPACT_ATOMS: atom_id res chain seq x y z
N MET A 1 -45.66 43.31 -42.95
CA MET A 1 -45.72 42.10 -42.12
C MET A 1 -44.33 41.85 -41.57
N ASN A 2 -44.08 42.17 -40.30
CA ASN A 2 -42.81 41.93 -39.61
C ASN A 2 -43.08 40.91 -38.51
N ILE A 3 -42.57 39.69 -38.69
CA ILE A 3 -42.66 38.61 -37.71
C ILE A 3 -41.42 38.73 -36.82
N ARG A 4 -41.62 39.13 -35.56
CA ARG A 4 -40.59 39.04 -34.52
C ARG A 4 -40.61 37.62 -33.95
N PHE A 5 -39.50 36.91 -34.09
CA PHE A 5 -39.23 35.69 -33.33
C PHE A 5 -38.94 36.08 -31.87
N LEU A 6 -39.81 35.66 -30.94
CA LEU A 6 -39.47 35.57 -29.53
C LEU A 6 -38.70 34.27 -29.33
N SER A 7 -37.40 34.38 -29.03
CA SER A 7 -36.61 33.28 -28.47
C SER A 7 -37.01 33.13 -27.01
N LEU A 8 -37.71 32.04 -26.69
CA LEU A 8 -38.08 31.66 -25.33
C LEU A 8 -36.98 30.73 -24.81
N SER A 9 -35.98 31.29 -24.13
CA SER A 9 -34.96 30.52 -23.42
C SER A 9 -35.58 29.88 -22.18
N LEU A 10 -35.96 28.61 -22.29
CA LEU A 10 -36.34 27.76 -21.17
C LEU A 10 -35.05 27.39 -20.42
N LEU A 11 -34.73 28.12 -19.34
CA LEU A 11 -33.74 27.69 -18.35
C LEU A 11 -34.38 26.60 -17.50
N THR A 12 -34.14 25.34 -17.87
CA THR A 12 -34.40 24.20 -16.98
C THR A 12 -33.28 24.17 -15.95
N ALA A 13 -33.59 24.60 -14.72
CA ALA A 13 -32.72 24.38 -13.57
C ALA A 13 -32.69 22.87 -13.28
N PHE A 14 -31.59 22.21 -13.64
CA PHE A 14 -31.31 20.86 -13.18
C PHE A 14 -30.96 20.93 -11.68
N PRO A 15 -31.44 19.97 -10.87
CA PRO A 15 -31.04 19.89 -9.47
C PRO A 15 -29.54 19.55 -9.39
N SER A 16 -28.72 20.51 -8.93
CA SER A 16 -27.35 20.26 -8.48
C SER A 16 -27.39 19.33 -7.28
N ILE A 17 -27.16 18.04 -7.53
CA ILE A 17 -26.88 17.04 -6.51
C ILE A 17 -25.55 16.42 -6.96
N HIS A 18 -24.56 16.38 -6.06
CA HIS A 18 -23.11 16.22 -6.25
C HIS A 18 -22.36 17.54 -6.44
N GLY A 19 -22.02 18.17 -5.32
CA GLY A 19 -21.01 19.22 -5.31
C GLY A 19 -19.65 18.57 -5.44
N PHE A 20 -18.97 18.82 -6.56
CA PHE A 20 -17.58 18.42 -6.72
C PHE A 20 -16.70 19.11 -5.67
N GLY A 21 -15.62 18.44 -5.28
CA GLY A 21 -14.61 18.98 -4.38
C GLY A 21 -13.79 20.12 -5.00
N GLU A 22 -12.79 20.58 -4.26
CA GLU A 22 -11.89 21.65 -4.68
C GLU A 22 -11.05 21.25 -5.90
N GLU A 23 -10.91 22.17 -6.86
CA GLU A 23 -10.01 22.03 -8.00
C GLU A 23 -8.55 22.08 -7.54
N LYS A 24 -7.79 21.03 -7.82
CA LYS A 24 -6.37 20.93 -7.49
C LYS A 24 -5.53 20.86 -8.77
N VAL A 25 -4.44 21.60 -8.81
CA VAL A 25 -3.48 21.52 -9.93
C VAL A 25 -2.78 20.16 -9.88
N GLY A 26 -2.63 19.55 -11.04
CA GLY A 26 -2.01 18.24 -11.18
C GLY A 26 -2.99 17.16 -11.60
N PRO A 27 -2.49 16.05 -12.17
CA PRO A 27 -3.28 14.86 -12.38
C PRO A 27 -3.66 14.23 -11.03
N CYS A 28 -4.81 13.56 -10.96
CA CYS A 28 -5.26 12.90 -9.73
C CYS A 28 -4.36 11.72 -9.35
N ARG A 29 -4.21 11.49 -8.04
CA ARG A 29 -3.42 10.41 -7.45
C ARG A 29 -4.17 9.71 -6.32
N GLY A 30 -3.86 8.43 -6.16
CA GLY A 30 -4.38 7.61 -5.08
C GLY A 30 -3.63 7.81 -3.76
N PRO A 31 -3.99 7.04 -2.72
CA PRO A 31 -3.43 7.16 -1.37
C PRO A 31 -1.91 6.96 -1.25
N GLY A 32 -1.25 6.42 -2.28
CA GLY A 32 0.19 6.19 -2.33
C GLY A 32 1.02 7.38 -2.81
N GLY A 33 0.37 8.52 -3.04
CA GLY A 33 1.02 9.75 -3.44
C GLY A 33 1.42 9.74 -4.91
N VAL A 34 2.56 10.36 -5.23
CA VAL A 34 2.86 10.80 -6.60
C VAL A 34 2.94 9.70 -7.66
N ASN A 35 3.25 8.47 -7.27
CA ASN A 35 3.37 7.32 -8.17
C ASN A 35 2.12 6.43 -8.19
N ASP A 36 1.12 6.74 -7.36
CA ASP A 36 -0.10 5.95 -7.25
C ASP A 36 -1.15 6.48 -8.22
N LYS A 37 -1.17 5.90 -9.42
CA LYS A 37 -2.18 6.24 -10.44
C LYS A 37 -3.53 5.64 -10.04
N VAL A 38 -4.59 6.39 -10.29
CA VAL A 38 -5.97 5.97 -10.03
C VAL A 38 -6.54 5.35 -11.31
N ASN A 39 -7.31 4.28 -11.16
CA ASN A 39 -7.98 3.59 -12.23
C ASN A 39 -8.82 4.57 -13.04
N SER A 40 -8.64 4.59 -14.36
CA SER A 40 -9.15 5.70 -15.16
C SER A 40 -9.47 5.34 -16.59
N ARG A 41 -10.23 6.22 -17.24
CA ARG A 41 -10.40 6.25 -18.69
C ARG A 41 -10.23 7.67 -19.20
N ALA A 42 -9.63 7.83 -20.38
CA ALA A 42 -9.36 9.13 -20.98
C ALA A 42 -10.09 9.31 -22.31
N ALA A 43 -10.58 10.52 -22.57
CA ALA A 43 -11.12 10.94 -23.85
C ALA A 43 -10.48 12.28 -24.25
N ILE A 44 -10.28 12.47 -25.55
CA ILE A 44 -9.67 13.68 -26.12
C ILE A 44 -10.73 14.56 -26.81
N GLU A 45 -10.34 15.75 -27.27
CA GLU A 45 -11.20 16.70 -27.99
C GLU A 45 -12.51 17.06 -27.25
N THR A 46 -12.45 17.15 -25.92
CA THR A 46 -13.61 17.41 -25.06
C THR A 46 -13.50 18.75 -24.31
N THR A 47 -14.60 19.16 -23.68
CA THR A 47 -14.67 20.38 -22.86
C THR A 47 -14.68 20.04 -21.38
N GLN A 48 -14.25 20.98 -20.53
CA GLN A 48 -14.34 20.80 -19.07
C GLN A 48 -15.76 20.47 -18.61
N ALA A 49 -16.76 21.16 -19.15
CA ALA A 49 -18.16 20.94 -18.81
C ALA A 49 -18.62 19.53 -19.22
N ALA A 50 -18.25 19.06 -20.42
CA ALA A 50 -18.57 17.70 -20.86
C ALA A 50 -17.83 16.63 -20.03
N CYS A 51 -16.59 16.91 -19.60
CA CYS A 51 -15.84 16.03 -18.72
C CYS A 51 -16.53 15.87 -17.35
N GLN A 52 -16.95 17.00 -16.78
CA GLN A 52 -17.69 17.03 -15.52
C GLN A 52 -19.02 16.28 -15.63
N GLU A 53 -19.81 16.55 -16.68
CA GLU A 53 -21.08 15.87 -16.94
C GLU A 53 -20.89 14.35 -17.10
N ALA A 54 -19.86 13.92 -17.84
CA ALA A 54 -19.54 12.51 -17.99
C ALA A 54 -19.16 11.82 -16.68
N CYS A 55 -18.58 12.55 -15.72
CA CYS A 55 -18.36 12.04 -14.37
C CYS A 55 -19.66 11.93 -13.57
N VAL A 56 -20.53 12.94 -13.63
CA VAL A 56 -21.84 12.92 -12.93
C VAL A 56 -22.71 11.77 -13.41
N ASP A 57 -22.72 11.49 -14.71
CA ASP A 57 -23.54 10.44 -15.31
C ASP A 57 -22.99 9.02 -15.06
N LEU A 58 -21.73 8.91 -14.60
CA LEU A 58 -21.07 7.65 -14.32
C LEU A 58 -21.13 7.34 -12.82
N GLU A 59 -21.95 6.36 -12.44
CA GLU A 59 -22.12 5.95 -11.03
C GLU A 59 -20.79 5.57 -10.34
N ALA A 60 -19.85 5.00 -11.09
CA ALA A 60 -18.54 4.63 -10.59
C ALA A 60 -17.54 5.80 -10.51
N CYS A 61 -17.89 7.01 -10.99
CA CYS A 61 -16.94 8.12 -11.00
C CYS A 61 -16.66 8.62 -9.57
N VAL A 62 -15.39 8.62 -9.18
CA VAL A 62 -14.92 9.23 -7.92
C VAL A 62 -14.31 10.61 -8.14
N GLY A 63 -14.15 11.04 -9.41
CA GLY A 63 -13.66 12.35 -9.79
C GLY A 63 -13.12 12.36 -11.21
N TYR A 64 -12.64 13.51 -11.65
CA TYR A 64 -12.12 13.69 -13.00
C TYR A 64 -10.89 14.61 -13.00
N ALA A 65 -10.09 14.53 -14.07
CA ALA A 65 -9.10 15.54 -14.39
C ALA A 65 -9.34 16.09 -15.80
N TYR A 66 -9.12 17.38 -15.97
CA TYR A 66 -9.25 18.03 -17.27
C TYR A 66 -8.01 18.85 -17.62
N CYS A 67 -7.55 18.74 -18.87
CA CYS A 67 -6.51 19.59 -19.44
C CYS A 67 -7.02 20.29 -20.71
N SER A 68 -7.22 21.60 -20.64
CA SER A 68 -7.74 22.39 -21.79
C SER A 68 -6.79 22.46 -22.98
N ASN A 69 -5.49 22.33 -22.74
CA ASN A 69 -4.44 22.54 -23.74
C ASN A 69 -3.79 21.23 -24.21
N CYS A 70 -4.22 20.09 -23.70
CA CYS A 70 -3.74 18.76 -24.08
C CYS A 70 -4.72 18.15 -25.07
N ASN A 71 -4.26 17.61 -26.20
CA ASN A 71 -5.05 16.79 -27.12
C ASN A 71 -6.43 17.39 -27.50
N GLY A 72 -6.50 18.72 -27.69
CA GLY A 72 -7.75 19.41 -28.04
C GLY A 72 -8.77 19.56 -26.89
N GLY A 73 -8.32 19.29 -25.66
CA GLY A 73 -9.14 19.18 -24.45
C GLY A 73 -9.20 17.72 -24.02
N GLU A 74 -8.41 17.33 -23.04
CA GLU A 74 -8.37 15.95 -22.54
C GLU A 74 -9.12 15.83 -21.22
N CYS A 75 -9.99 14.84 -21.14
CA CYS A 75 -10.73 14.45 -19.94
C CYS A 75 -10.29 13.08 -19.47
N ILE A 76 -10.06 12.94 -18.17
CA ILE A 76 -9.81 11.67 -17.52
C ILE A 76 -10.87 11.48 -16.45
N LEU A 77 -11.62 10.38 -16.51
CA LEU A 77 -12.54 9.98 -15.44
C LEU A 77 -11.87 8.92 -14.59
N TYR A 78 -12.02 9.03 -13.27
CA TYR A 78 -11.45 8.12 -12.30
C TYR A 78 -12.53 7.32 -11.59
N GLY A 79 -12.25 6.05 -11.30
CA GLY A 79 -13.14 5.22 -10.50
C GLY A 79 -12.96 3.72 -10.73
N PRO A 80 -13.60 2.87 -9.92
CA PRO A 80 -13.59 1.42 -10.13
C PRO A 80 -14.25 1.02 -11.46
N GLY A 81 -13.57 0.19 -12.26
CA GLY A 81 -14.12 -0.40 -13.50
C GLY A 81 -14.40 0.61 -14.62
N VAL A 82 -13.89 1.83 -14.52
CA VAL A 82 -14.08 2.84 -15.58
C VAL A 82 -13.19 2.57 -16.80
N ASP A 83 -12.08 1.86 -16.61
CA ASP A 83 -11.10 1.45 -17.61
C ASP A 83 -11.56 0.28 -18.48
N GLY A 84 -12.52 -0.51 -18.01
CA GLY A 84 -13.00 -1.70 -18.68
C GLY A 84 -13.56 -2.73 -17.69
N SER A 85 -13.74 -3.96 -18.16
CA SER A 85 -14.23 -5.05 -17.33
C SER A 85 -13.69 -6.40 -17.78
N CYS A 86 -13.48 -7.31 -16.81
CA CYS A 86 -13.12 -8.69 -17.07
C CYS A 86 -14.37 -9.58 -17.14
N THR A 87 -14.31 -10.67 -17.91
CA THR A 87 -15.36 -11.70 -17.90
C THR A 87 -15.53 -12.38 -16.53
N ASP A 88 -14.46 -12.48 -15.75
CA ASP A 88 -14.52 -12.83 -14.33
C ASP A 88 -14.60 -11.53 -13.48
N PRO A 89 -15.73 -11.27 -12.80
CA PRO A 89 -15.94 -10.04 -12.05
C PRO A 89 -15.07 -9.93 -10.78
N SER A 90 -14.29 -10.96 -10.43
CA SER A 90 -13.34 -10.89 -9.32
C SER A 90 -12.03 -10.18 -9.69
N ALA A 91 -11.70 -10.07 -10.98
CA ALA A 91 -10.60 -9.23 -11.47
C ALA A 91 -11.11 -7.81 -11.71
N LEU A 92 -10.49 -6.84 -11.03
CA LEU A 92 -10.95 -5.45 -11.02
C LEU A 92 -10.18 -4.53 -11.98
N ASN A 93 -9.17 -5.06 -12.66
CA ASN A 93 -8.32 -4.34 -13.63
C ASN A 93 -7.76 -5.33 -14.66
N GLU A 94 -7.26 -4.81 -15.78
CA GLU A 94 -6.74 -5.61 -16.90
C GLU A 94 -5.62 -6.58 -16.47
N PRO A 95 -4.55 -6.16 -15.75
CA PRO A 95 -3.51 -7.08 -15.30
C PRO A 95 -4.02 -8.23 -14.42
N ASP A 96 -4.98 -7.95 -13.53
CA ASP A 96 -5.58 -8.99 -12.70
C ASP A 96 -6.40 -9.98 -13.54
N CYS A 97 -7.06 -9.51 -14.60
CA CYS A 97 -7.84 -10.34 -15.53
C CYS A 97 -6.93 -11.27 -16.35
N GLU A 98 -5.87 -10.72 -16.93
CA GLU A 98 -4.87 -11.48 -17.69
C GLU A 98 -4.15 -12.52 -16.81
N ALA A 99 -3.96 -12.20 -15.53
CA ALA A 99 -3.35 -13.08 -14.56
C ALA A 99 -4.26 -14.22 -14.06
N LEU A 100 -5.53 -14.30 -14.51
CA LEU A 100 -6.43 -15.38 -14.09
C LEU A 100 -6.07 -16.72 -14.74
N GLY A 101 -6.03 -17.75 -13.90
CA GLY A 101 -5.68 -19.09 -14.32
C GLY A 101 -5.49 -20.05 -13.16
N ARG A 102 -4.97 -21.23 -13.48
CA ARG A 102 -4.72 -22.28 -12.51
C ARG A 102 -3.35 -22.88 -12.73
N CYS A 103 -2.60 -23.03 -11.65
CA CYS A 103 -1.33 -23.74 -11.67
C CYS A 103 -1.53 -25.24 -11.50
N SER A 104 -0.65 -26.05 -12.10
CA SER A 104 -0.56 -27.49 -11.80
C SER A 104 -0.10 -27.77 -10.36
N ILE A 105 0.49 -26.78 -9.68
CA ILE A 105 0.75 -26.78 -8.23
C ILE A 105 -0.43 -26.12 -7.53
N THR A 106 -1.20 -26.88 -6.75
CA THR A 106 -2.44 -26.41 -6.11
C THR A 106 -2.25 -25.28 -5.11
N ALA A 107 -1.06 -25.12 -4.54
CA ALA A 107 -0.75 -24.06 -3.59
C ALA A 107 -0.48 -22.70 -4.25
N ALA A 108 -0.27 -22.65 -5.57
CA ALA A 108 0.02 -21.41 -6.30
C ALA A 108 -1.26 -20.81 -6.89
N SER A 109 -1.54 -19.55 -6.53
CA SER A 109 -2.72 -18.80 -7.01
C SER A 109 -2.40 -17.73 -8.06
N THR A 110 -1.13 -17.58 -8.43
CA THR A 110 -0.68 -16.64 -9.46
C THR A 110 0.33 -17.32 -10.38
N GLU A 111 0.45 -16.85 -11.61
CA GLU A 111 1.40 -17.39 -12.58
C GLU A 111 2.85 -17.28 -12.08
N GLY A 112 3.22 -16.14 -11.50
CA GLY A 112 4.55 -15.93 -10.92
C GLY A 112 4.88 -16.84 -9.73
N ALA A 113 3.87 -17.43 -9.07
CA ALA A 113 4.05 -18.44 -8.03
C ALA A 113 3.96 -19.89 -8.58
N CYS A 114 3.66 -20.06 -9.86
CA CYS A 114 3.44 -21.35 -10.49
C CYS A 114 4.76 -22.04 -10.87
N GLY A 115 5.44 -22.57 -9.86
CA GLY A 115 6.71 -23.27 -10.03
C GLY A 115 7.36 -23.56 -8.68
N THR A 116 8.64 -23.91 -8.73
CA THR A 116 9.45 -24.15 -7.55
C THR A 116 10.81 -23.47 -7.72
N CYS A 117 11.29 -22.83 -6.66
CA CYS A 117 12.65 -22.30 -6.60
C CYS A 117 13.62 -23.36 -6.05
N SER A 118 14.89 -23.33 -6.47
CA SER A 118 15.97 -24.08 -5.82
C SER A 118 16.15 -23.68 -4.34
N GLU A 119 15.85 -22.41 -4.02
CA GLU A 119 15.89 -21.87 -2.67
C GLU A 119 14.52 -21.94 -1.99
N SER A 120 14.42 -22.71 -0.91
CA SER A 120 13.17 -22.97 -0.19
C SER A 120 12.51 -21.72 0.42
N THR A 121 13.24 -20.61 0.53
CA THR A 121 12.74 -19.35 1.10
C THR A 121 12.04 -18.46 0.07
N ALA A 122 12.10 -18.82 -1.21
CA ALA A 122 11.44 -18.10 -2.29
C ALA A 122 10.26 -18.88 -2.86
N SER A 123 9.07 -18.28 -2.83
CA SER A 123 7.82 -18.88 -3.30
C SER A 123 7.32 -18.34 -4.64
N THR A 124 8.04 -17.40 -5.25
CA THR A 124 7.70 -16.83 -6.56
C THR A 124 8.96 -16.71 -7.42
N GLN A 125 8.78 -16.66 -8.74
CA GLN A 125 9.88 -16.48 -9.70
C GLN A 125 10.72 -15.24 -9.37
N THR A 126 10.06 -14.11 -9.05
CA THR A 126 10.75 -12.87 -8.66
C THR A 126 11.58 -13.07 -7.39
N LEU A 127 11.00 -13.65 -6.33
CA LEU A 127 11.72 -13.89 -5.08
C LEU A 127 12.89 -14.86 -5.28
N CYS A 128 12.74 -15.82 -6.19
CA CYS A 128 13.78 -16.79 -6.54
C CYS A 128 14.98 -16.10 -7.20
N GLY A 129 14.72 -15.19 -8.15
CA GLY A 129 15.77 -14.38 -8.78
C GLY A 129 16.49 -13.45 -7.80
N VAL A 130 15.78 -12.90 -6.81
CA VAL A 130 16.38 -12.03 -5.77
C VAL A 130 17.44 -12.78 -4.94
N VAL A 131 17.29 -14.09 -4.75
CA VAL A 131 18.27 -14.93 -4.03
C VAL A 131 19.20 -15.70 -4.98
N ASP A 132 19.23 -15.32 -6.26
CA ASP A 132 20.00 -16.00 -7.31
C ASP A 132 19.72 -17.51 -7.40
N GLY A 133 18.47 -17.89 -7.11
CA GLY A 133 17.97 -19.25 -7.22
C GLY A 133 17.49 -19.59 -8.62
N GLU A 134 17.43 -20.88 -8.94
CA GLU A 134 16.91 -21.38 -10.21
C GLU A 134 15.39 -21.65 -10.10
N TRP A 135 14.61 -20.98 -10.96
CA TRP A 135 13.16 -21.18 -11.03
C TRP A 135 12.80 -22.29 -12.02
N THR A 136 12.11 -23.32 -11.53
CA THR A 136 11.49 -24.34 -12.39
C THR A 136 10.00 -24.05 -12.50
N ALA A 137 9.58 -23.53 -13.66
CA ALA A 137 8.17 -23.22 -13.92
C ALA A 137 7.33 -24.50 -13.96
N ALA A 138 6.15 -24.44 -13.31
CA ALA A 138 5.11 -25.44 -13.44
C ALA A 138 4.15 -25.04 -14.58
N THR A 139 3.11 -25.84 -14.81
CA THR A 139 2.16 -25.56 -15.89
C THR A 139 1.09 -24.60 -15.39
N TRP A 140 1.10 -23.37 -15.91
CA TRP A 140 -0.01 -22.43 -15.78
C TRP A 140 -1.03 -22.68 -16.90
N THR A 141 -2.29 -22.80 -16.53
CA THR A 141 -3.42 -22.85 -17.47
C THR A 141 -4.23 -21.59 -17.29
N SER A 142 -4.13 -20.66 -18.25
CA SER A 142 -4.97 -19.45 -18.26
C SER A 142 -6.44 -19.84 -18.18
N ALA A 143 -7.23 -19.05 -17.46
CA ALA A 143 -8.68 -19.19 -17.42
C ALA A 143 -9.34 -18.79 -18.75
N ASN A 144 -8.58 -18.17 -19.67
CA ASN A 144 -9.07 -17.56 -20.91
C ASN A 144 -10.14 -16.49 -20.64
N GLU A 145 -9.99 -15.76 -19.54
CA GLU A 145 -10.80 -14.58 -19.27
C GLU A 145 -10.43 -13.50 -20.27
N VAL A 146 -11.41 -12.67 -20.61
CA VAL A 146 -11.30 -11.63 -21.62
C VAL A 146 -11.53 -10.29 -20.95
N TRP A 147 -10.55 -9.40 -21.11
CA TRP A 147 -10.73 -7.99 -20.79
C TRP A 147 -11.48 -7.30 -21.92
N THR A 148 -12.50 -6.53 -21.55
CA THR A 148 -13.23 -5.65 -22.45
C THR A 148 -12.90 -4.21 -22.06
N ASP A 149 -12.23 -3.49 -22.97
CA ASP A 149 -11.84 -2.10 -22.76
C ASP A 149 -13.03 -1.16 -22.58
N ALA A 150 -12.75 0.03 -22.07
CA ALA A 150 -13.70 1.14 -22.05
C ALA A 150 -14.30 1.39 -23.45
N GLU A 151 -15.59 1.73 -23.48
CA GLU A 151 -16.30 2.01 -24.73
C GLU A 151 -15.81 3.31 -25.39
N ASP A 152 -15.77 3.34 -26.73
CA ASP A 152 -15.49 4.54 -27.52
C ASP A 152 -16.38 5.73 -27.06
N PRO A 153 -15.84 6.95 -26.89
CA PRO A 153 -14.51 7.43 -27.29
C PRO A 153 -13.41 7.29 -26.23
N TRP A 154 -13.62 6.45 -25.22
CA TRP A 154 -12.73 6.36 -24.08
C TRP A 154 -11.61 5.33 -24.30
N THR A 155 -10.42 5.64 -23.80
CA THR A 155 -9.29 4.71 -23.67
C THR A 155 -9.09 4.37 -22.20
N GLY A 156 -9.14 3.09 -21.85
CA GLY A 156 -8.93 2.61 -20.48
C GLY A 156 -7.47 2.66 -20.01
N HIS A 157 -7.27 2.92 -18.73
CA HIS A 157 -5.97 2.89 -18.05
C HIS A 157 -6.13 2.21 -16.69
N SER A 158 -5.86 0.90 -16.68
CA SER A 158 -6.00 0.02 -15.53
C SER A 158 -5.00 0.30 -14.42
N HIS A 159 -5.51 0.61 -13.22
CA HIS A 159 -4.70 0.77 -12.01
C HIS A 159 -5.43 0.21 -10.77
N HIS A 160 -4.69 -0.17 -9.74
CA HIS A 160 -5.28 -0.77 -8.53
C HIS A 160 -6.03 0.23 -7.65
N SER A 161 -5.60 1.49 -7.60
CA SER A 161 -6.23 2.51 -6.77
C SER A 161 -7.51 3.00 -7.42
N THR A 162 -8.61 3.05 -6.67
CA THR A 162 -9.95 3.40 -7.20
C THR A 162 -10.54 4.66 -6.58
N ILE A 163 -9.78 5.34 -5.72
CA ILE A 163 -10.15 6.59 -5.04
C ILE A 163 -9.10 7.66 -5.30
N ILE A 164 -9.49 8.92 -5.21
CA ILE A 164 -8.59 10.07 -5.30
C ILE A 164 -8.21 10.49 -3.88
N ALA A 165 -6.92 10.69 -3.63
CA ALA A 165 -6.41 11.14 -2.33
C ALA A 165 -5.49 12.36 -2.42
N GLY A 166 -5.17 12.80 -3.64
CA GLY A 166 -4.29 13.94 -3.85
C GLY A 166 -4.00 14.20 -5.33
N THR A 167 -3.05 15.09 -5.54
CA THR A 167 -2.49 15.41 -6.86
C THR A 167 -0.96 15.39 -6.81
N THR A 168 -0.31 15.52 -7.96
CA THR A 168 1.11 15.84 -8.02
C THR A 168 1.31 17.29 -8.42
N ASP A 169 2.15 18.00 -7.67
CA ASP A 169 2.68 19.31 -8.07
C ASP A 169 3.75 19.15 -9.16
N GLU A 170 3.41 18.41 -10.22
CA GLU A 170 4.23 18.38 -11.42
C GLU A 170 4.06 19.75 -12.09
N ALA A 171 5.06 20.61 -11.89
CA ALA A 171 5.12 22.02 -12.30
C ALA A 171 4.88 22.28 -13.81
N SER A 172 4.69 21.23 -14.61
CA SER A 172 4.39 21.25 -16.04
C SER A 172 3.06 20.60 -16.42
N SER A 173 2.30 20.07 -15.47
CA SER A 173 1.02 19.43 -15.79
C SER A 173 -0.08 20.49 -15.92
N ASN A 174 -0.71 20.56 -17.09
CA ASN A 174 -1.83 21.45 -17.39
C ASN A 174 -3.17 20.87 -16.91
N TYR A 175 -3.14 19.83 -16.06
CA TYR A 175 -4.33 19.16 -15.56
C TYR A 175 -4.85 19.86 -14.31
N VAL A 176 -6.17 19.91 -14.22
CA VAL A 176 -6.92 20.23 -13.01
C VAL A 176 -7.66 18.98 -12.60
N CYS A 177 -7.29 18.44 -11.43
CA CYS A 177 -7.96 17.32 -10.79
C CYS A 177 -9.11 17.83 -9.92
N VAL A 178 -10.23 17.11 -9.97
CA VAL A 178 -11.42 17.35 -9.17
C VAL A 178 -11.84 16.04 -8.54
N ASP A 179 -11.78 16.00 -7.22
CA ASP A 179 -12.25 14.88 -6.41
C ASP A 179 -13.76 15.03 -6.21
N ALA A 180 -14.56 14.08 -6.68
CA ALA A 180 -16.02 14.12 -6.51
C ALA A 180 -16.42 13.79 -5.06
N ASN A 181 -15.56 13.09 -4.30
CA ASN A 181 -15.78 12.74 -2.92
C ASN A 181 -14.53 12.98 -2.07
N ALA A 182 -14.34 14.24 -1.66
CA ALA A 182 -13.20 14.67 -0.86
C ALA A 182 -13.03 13.94 0.50
N GLU A 183 -13.96 13.08 0.92
CA GLU A 183 -13.87 12.35 2.18
C GLU A 183 -13.56 10.86 2.04
N ASP A 184 -13.60 10.27 0.83
CA ASP A 184 -13.43 8.82 0.66
C ASP A 184 -12.01 8.30 0.97
N HIS A 185 -11.02 9.18 0.88
CA HIS A 185 -9.64 8.93 1.23
C HIS A 185 -9.30 9.31 2.68
N MET A 186 -10.28 9.76 3.47
CA MET A 186 -10.09 10.10 4.88
C MET A 186 -10.60 9.00 5.81
N ALA A 187 -9.99 8.90 7.00
CA ALA A 187 -10.51 8.05 8.06
C ALA A 187 -11.87 8.57 8.55
N HIS A 188 -12.81 7.67 8.80
CA HIS A 188 -14.16 8.02 9.21
C HIS A 188 -14.75 6.97 10.16
N CYS A 189 -15.81 7.34 10.87
CA CYS A 189 -16.54 6.41 11.73
C CYS A 189 -17.89 6.10 11.08
N VAL A 190 -18.37 4.86 11.21
CA VAL A 190 -19.67 4.46 10.67
C VAL A 190 -20.54 3.86 11.77
N SER A 191 -21.82 4.23 11.74
CA SER A 191 -22.82 3.59 12.59
C SER A 191 -23.08 2.17 12.08
N PRO A 192 -23.19 1.15 12.95
CA PRO A 192 -23.49 -0.22 12.53
C PRO A 192 -24.86 -0.38 11.83
N VAL A 193 -25.73 0.64 11.89
CA VAL A 193 -27.07 0.67 11.29
C VAL A 193 -27.07 1.21 9.84
N ALA A 194 -25.96 1.73 9.34
CA ALA A 194 -25.91 2.36 8.02
C ALA A 194 -25.87 1.36 6.83
N THR A 195 -25.55 0.09 7.08
CA THR A 195 -25.27 -0.89 6.01
C THR A 195 -26.51 -1.38 5.25
N GLU A 196 -27.74 -1.19 5.78
CA GLU A 196 -28.97 -1.68 5.13
C GLU A 196 -29.67 -0.69 4.19
N ARG A 197 -29.30 0.60 4.16
CA ARG A 197 -30.06 1.61 3.38
C ARG A 197 -29.56 1.88 1.96
N ARG A 198 -28.42 1.35 1.53
CA ARG A 198 -27.95 1.52 0.13
C ARG A 198 -28.64 0.61 -0.89
N SER A 199 -29.47 -0.36 -0.47
CA SER A 199 -30.06 -1.36 -1.39
C SER A 199 -31.52 -1.10 -1.79
N LEU A 200 -32.17 -0.04 -1.30
CA LEU A 200 -33.60 0.21 -1.55
C LEU A 200 -33.92 1.66 -1.97
N GLN A 201 -33.27 2.17 -3.00
CA GLN A 201 -33.80 3.28 -3.80
C GLN A 201 -34.03 2.80 -5.23
N GLY A 202 -35.02 1.91 -5.37
CA GLY A 202 -35.39 1.31 -6.64
C GLY A 202 -36.75 0.61 -6.59
N SER A 203 -37.80 1.25 -6.08
CA SER A 203 -39.15 0.87 -6.52
C SER A 203 -40.23 1.88 -6.14
N SER A 204 -41.08 2.12 -7.12
CA SER A 204 -42.19 3.06 -7.15
C SER A 204 -43.46 2.47 -6.51
N VAL A 205 -44.35 3.37 -6.06
CA VAL A 205 -45.79 3.21 -5.77
C VAL A 205 -46.19 2.49 -4.47
N HIS A 206 -46.63 3.24 -3.44
CA HIS A 206 -48.07 3.38 -3.11
C HIS A 206 -48.37 4.25 -1.87
N ARG A 207 -49.38 5.12 -2.05
CA ARG A 207 -50.49 5.41 -1.11
C ARG A 207 -50.26 6.45 0.00
N SER A 208 -50.89 7.61 -0.22
CA SER A 208 -51.17 8.69 0.74
C SER A 208 -51.53 8.19 2.15
N LEU A 209 -50.65 8.47 3.09
CA LEU A 209 -51.00 8.80 4.45
C LEU A 209 -50.68 10.29 4.59
N GLU A 210 -51.64 11.08 5.05
CA GLU A 210 -51.40 12.48 5.42
C GLU A 210 -50.45 12.50 6.63
N THR A 211 -49.15 12.57 6.37
CA THR A 211 -48.16 13.01 7.34
C THR A 211 -48.27 14.53 7.45
N TYR A 212 -48.85 15.01 8.56
CA TYR A 212 -48.77 16.42 8.91
C TYR A 212 -47.33 16.71 9.33
N GLU A 213 -46.59 17.34 8.44
CA GLU A 213 -45.20 17.70 8.64
C GLU A 213 -45.12 18.98 9.47
N SER A 214 -44.43 18.90 10.61
CA SER A 214 -44.23 20.02 11.53
C SER A 214 -42.84 20.61 11.37
N SER A 215 -42.70 21.94 11.51
CA SER A 215 -41.42 22.66 11.45
C SER A 215 -41.27 23.70 12.57
N CYS A 216 -40.08 24.30 12.69
CA CYS A 216 -39.82 25.29 13.73
C CYS A 216 -40.29 26.67 13.28
N TYR A 217 -41.26 27.26 13.98
CA TYR A 217 -41.71 28.62 13.73
C TYR A 217 -40.89 29.62 14.55
N ASP A 218 -40.13 30.48 13.88
CA ASP A 218 -39.39 31.56 14.52
C ASP A 218 -40.30 32.78 14.74
N MET A 219 -40.55 33.11 16.00
CA MET A 219 -41.42 34.22 16.41
C MET A 219 -40.78 35.61 16.20
N GLY A 220 -39.45 35.68 16.09
CA GLY A 220 -38.72 36.94 15.89
C GLY A 220 -38.82 37.45 14.46
N VAL A 221 -38.83 36.52 13.49
CA VAL A 221 -38.93 36.85 12.05
C VAL A 221 -40.26 36.45 11.43
N HIS A 222 -41.14 35.78 12.18
CA HIS A 222 -42.44 35.28 11.72
C HIS A 222 -42.34 34.31 10.53
N GLN A 223 -41.32 33.44 10.52
CA GLN A 223 -41.08 32.49 9.44
C GLN A 223 -40.90 31.06 9.97
N CYS A 224 -41.27 30.09 9.14
CA CYS A 224 -41.02 28.69 9.40
C CYS A 224 -39.61 28.34 8.90
N GLU A 225 -38.79 27.77 9.77
CA GLU A 225 -37.43 27.36 9.48
C GLU A 225 -37.27 25.85 9.62
N CYS A 226 -36.53 25.29 8.67
CA CYS A 226 -36.23 23.87 8.57
C CYS A 226 -34.72 23.66 8.44
N ILE A 227 -33.98 24.02 9.48
CA ILE A 227 -32.53 23.83 9.56
C ILE A 227 -32.21 22.85 10.67
N ASP A 228 -31.12 22.08 10.51
CA ASP A 228 -30.76 20.98 11.40
C ASP A 228 -30.65 21.41 12.87
N GLU A 229 -30.14 22.62 13.12
CA GLU A 229 -29.98 23.22 14.45
C GLU A 229 -31.32 23.48 15.17
N LYS A 230 -32.42 23.61 14.42
CA LYS A 230 -33.78 23.89 14.93
C LYS A 230 -34.75 22.72 14.70
N CYS A 231 -34.24 21.58 14.23
CA CYS A 231 -35.07 20.46 13.80
C CYS A 231 -35.58 19.61 14.98
N GLY A 232 -36.88 19.68 15.23
CA GLY A 232 -37.55 18.97 16.33
C GLY A 232 -37.95 19.90 17.48
N GLU A 233 -38.96 19.48 18.25
CA GLU A 233 -39.61 20.31 19.27
C GLU A 233 -38.65 20.89 20.32
N LYS A 234 -37.68 20.09 20.76
CA LYS A 234 -36.68 20.49 21.75
C LYS A 234 -35.74 21.58 21.21
N LEU A 235 -35.09 21.32 20.07
CA LEU A 235 -34.14 22.24 19.46
C LEU A 235 -34.81 23.55 19.03
N CYS A 236 -36.04 23.46 18.52
CA CYS A 236 -36.84 24.63 18.20
C CYS A 236 -37.14 25.49 19.44
N SER A 237 -37.52 24.87 20.56
CA SER A 237 -37.79 25.59 21.81
C SER A 237 -36.53 26.21 22.41
N GLU A 238 -35.39 25.50 22.36
CA GLU A 238 -34.09 26.01 22.82
C GLU A 238 -33.62 27.22 21.98
N SER A 239 -34.02 27.27 20.72
CA SER A 239 -33.75 28.38 19.79
C SER A 239 -34.72 29.57 19.93
N GLY A 240 -35.69 29.49 20.84
CA GLY A 240 -36.74 30.51 21.02
C GLY A 240 -37.88 30.44 20.00
N GLY A 241 -37.97 29.36 19.21
CA GLY A 241 -39.06 29.08 18.27
C GLY A 241 -40.18 28.23 18.88
N TYR A 242 -41.23 27.99 18.09
CA TYR A 242 -42.35 27.11 18.44
C TYR A 242 -42.55 26.03 17.38
N TRP A 243 -42.55 24.77 17.79
CA TRP A 243 -42.72 23.65 16.86
C TRP A 243 -44.19 23.53 16.42
N SER A 244 -44.45 23.69 15.13
CA SER A 244 -45.81 23.88 14.60
C SER A 244 -46.06 23.05 13.35
N ASN A 245 -47.23 22.45 13.27
CA ASN A 245 -47.78 21.82 12.07
C ASN A 245 -48.53 22.80 11.15
N LEU A 246 -48.54 24.09 11.49
CA LEU A 246 -49.17 25.15 10.68
C LEU A 246 -48.24 25.73 9.62
N CYS A 247 -47.00 25.26 9.57
CA CYS A 247 -46.01 25.70 8.63
C CYS A 247 -46.18 25.01 7.26
N PRO A 248 -46.18 25.76 6.15
CA PRO A 248 -46.26 25.16 4.83
C PRO A 248 -44.93 24.50 4.46
N GLY A 249 -44.94 23.17 4.34
CA GLY A 249 -43.82 22.39 3.82
C GLY A 249 -43.39 21.25 4.74
N SER A 250 -42.89 20.18 4.11
CA SER A 250 -42.26 19.04 4.78
C SER A 250 -40.97 19.47 5.46
N CYS A 251 -40.93 19.43 6.78
CA CYS A 251 -39.65 19.23 7.43
C CYS A 251 -39.38 17.73 7.54
N THR A 252 -38.60 17.21 6.60
CA THR A 252 -37.86 15.97 6.84
C THR A 252 -36.69 16.31 7.74
N CYS A 253 -36.99 16.54 9.02
CA CYS A 253 -35.98 16.53 10.06
C CYS A 253 -35.47 15.10 10.16
N THR A 254 -34.23 14.87 9.72
CA THR A 254 -33.52 13.66 10.14
C THR A 254 -33.06 13.94 11.56
N PRO A 255 -33.71 13.38 12.61
CA PRO A 255 -33.36 13.73 13.98
C PRO A 255 -31.97 13.13 14.25
N GLY A 256 -30.92 13.96 14.19
CA GLY A 256 -29.53 13.58 14.48
C GLY A 256 -28.75 12.91 13.35
N ALA A 257 -28.57 13.58 12.20
CA ALA A 257 -27.72 13.05 11.12
C ALA A 257 -26.32 13.68 10.98
N SER A 258 -25.79 14.36 12.00
CA SER A 258 -24.44 13.95 12.39
C SER A 258 -24.67 12.60 13.06
N SER A 259 -24.60 11.51 12.30
CA SER A 259 -24.48 10.18 12.89
C SER A 259 -23.50 10.32 14.07
N PRO A 260 -23.77 9.73 15.25
CA PRO A 260 -22.84 9.82 16.38
C PRO A 260 -21.41 9.39 16.00
N CYS A 261 -21.27 8.78 14.83
CA CYS A 261 -20.04 8.36 14.19
C CYS A 261 -19.46 9.37 13.18
N HIS A 262 -19.67 10.67 13.30
CA HIS A 262 -18.86 11.63 12.54
C HIS A 262 -17.77 12.24 13.39
N PHE A 263 -16.57 12.32 12.81
CA PHE A 263 -15.50 13.19 13.30
C PHE A 263 -15.90 14.65 13.06
N ASN A 264 -16.74 15.22 13.93
CA ASN A 264 -17.27 16.57 13.77
C ASN A 264 -16.15 17.62 13.85
N GLY A 265 -15.66 18.07 12.69
CA GLY A 265 -14.70 19.17 12.57
C GLY A 265 -13.27 18.84 13.04
N LEU A 266 -12.93 17.56 13.20
CA LEU A 266 -11.55 17.16 13.46
C LEU A 266 -10.71 17.29 12.19
N VAL A 267 -9.49 17.81 12.34
CA VAL A 267 -8.49 17.78 11.28
C VAL A 267 -8.03 16.33 11.03
N GLU A 268 -7.45 16.06 9.87
CA GLU A 268 -7.09 14.70 9.45
C GLU A 268 -6.24 13.94 10.49
N ASP A 269 -5.28 14.60 11.12
CA ASP A 269 -4.40 14.02 12.16
C ASP A 269 -5.16 13.57 13.42
N ASP A 270 -6.34 14.16 13.68
CA ASP A 270 -7.18 13.84 14.83
C ASP A 270 -8.23 12.74 14.51
N ARG A 271 -8.33 12.28 13.25
CA ARG A 271 -9.30 11.23 12.85
C ARG A 271 -8.74 9.83 13.16
N THR A 272 -8.55 9.55 14.43
CA THR A 272 -7.97 8.31 14.96
C THR A 272 -9.04 7.37 15.53
N ASP A 273 -8.69 6.10 15.72
CA ASP A 273 -9.57 5.10 16.35
C ASP A 273 -9.99 5.54 17.77
N ASP A 274 -9.07 6.11 18.54
CA ASP A 274 -9.33 6.61 19.90
C ASP A 274 -10.34 7.76 19.94
N ASN A 275 -10.43 8.54 18.86
CA ASN A 275 -11.38 9.64 18.73
C ASN A 275 -12.72 9.18 18.09
N CYS A 276 -12.83 7.91 17.71
CA CYS A 276 -14.05 7.32 17.21
C CYS A 276 -14.98 6.95 18.38
N PRO A 277 -16.24 7.39 18.41
CA PRO A 277 -17.13 7.06 19.53
C PRO A 277 -17.37 5.54 19.64
N ASP A 278 -17.39 5.00 20.86
CA ASP A 278 -17.50 3.55 21.12
C ASP A 278 -18.71 2.85 20.47
N VAL A 279 -19.76 3.62 20.11
CA VAL A 279 -20.95 3.11 19.41
C VAL A 279 -20.77 2.96 17.90
N CYS A 280 -19.58 3.27 17.40
CA CYS A 280 -19.22 3.37 16.00
C CYS A 280 -18.09 2.42 15.63
N THR A 281 -18.01 2.11 14.34
CA THR A 281 -16.86 1.38 13.79
C THR A 281 -15.93 2.37 13.12
N PHE A 282 -14.68 2.43 13.58
CA PHE A 282 -13.63 3.17 12.90
C PHE A 282 -13.25 2.51 11.57
N ILE A 283 -13.28 3.28 10.49
CA ILE A 283 -12.77 2.91 9.18
C ILE A 283 -11.47 3.71 8.97
N PRO A 284 -10.30 3.04 8.96
CA PRO A 284 -9.04 3.73 8.78
C PRO A 284 -8.93 4.30 7.37
N LYS A 285 -8.09 5.33 7.23
CA LYS A 285 -7.69 5.88 5.93
C LYS A 285 -7.26 4.74 4.98
N PRO A 286 -7.77 4.71 3.73
CA PRO A 286 -7.32 3.75 2.72
C PRO A 286 -5.81 3.78 2.59
N LYS A 287 -5.20 2.59 2.60
CA LYS A 287 -3.75 2.45 2.41
C LYS A 287 -3.47 2.28 0.93
N PRO A 288 -2.35 2.81 0.43
CA PRO A 288 -1.94 2.52 -0.94
C PRO A 288 -1.83 1.03 -1.20
N PRO A 289 -2.01 0.61 -2.47
CA PRO A 289 -1.52 -0.68 -2.93
C PRO A 289 -0.06 -0.79 -2.49
N LYS A 290 0.28 -1.86 -1.76
CA LYS A 290 1.65 -2.09 -1.31
C LYS A 290 2.51 -2.45 -2.52
N SER A 291 3.10 -1.47 -3.20
CA SER A 291 4.20 -1.74 -4.11
C SER A 291 5.44 -2.05 -3.28
N SER A 292 5.89 -3.30 -3.36
CA SER A 292 7.15 -3.74 -2.75
C SER A 292 8.11 -3.99 -3.90
N PRO A 293 8.86 -2.96 -4.37
CA PRO A 293 9.78 -3.13 -5.47
C PRO A 293 10.76 -4.26 -5.15
N PRO A 294 11.08 -5.15 -6.11
CA PRO A 294 12.05 -6.20 -5.88
C PRO A 294 13.40 -5.65 -5.43
N HIS A 295 14.00 -6.33 -4.48
CA HIS A 295 15.33 -6.06 -3.99
C HIS A 295 16.38 -6.44 -5.06
N ALA A 296 17.57 -5.84 -4.99
CA ALA A 296 18.70 -6.32 -5.79
C ALA A 296 19.10 -7.74 -5.36
N GLY A 297 19.68 -8.51 -6.29
CA GLY A 297 20.14 -9.87 -6.00
C GLY A 297 21.17 -9.92 -4.86
N ASP A 298 21.26 -11.05 -4.16
CA ASP A 298 22.31 -11.32 -3.16
C ASP A 298 23.71 -11.14 -3.77
N ILE A 299 24.57 -10.34 -3.12
CA ILE A 299 25.96 -10.14 -3.56
C ILE A 299 26.92 -11.26 -3.10
N LYS A 300 26.46 -12.24 -2.32
CA LYS A 300 27.19 -13.45 -1.90
C LYS A 300 28.51 -13.14 -1.20
N LEU A 301 28.42 -12.40 -0.09
CA LEU A 301 29.59 -12.00 0.68
C LEU A 301 30.35 -13.22 1.25
N PRO A 302 31.68 -13.27 1.15
CA PRO A 302 32.46 -14.40 1.68
C PRO A 302 32.23 -14.63 3.18
N GLY A 303 31.92 -15.88 3.53
CA GLY A 303 31.74 -16.31 4.91
C GLY A 303 30.36 -16.00 5.51
N TRP A 304 29.45 -15.45 4.72
CA TRP A 304 28.03 -15.34 5.05
C TRP A 304 27.25 -16.53 4.51
N ASP A 305 26.12 -16.85 5.15
CA ASP A 305 25.15 -17.79 4.59
C ASP A 305 24.50 -17.20 3.34
N ALA A 306 23.96 -18.07 2.47
CA ALA A 306 23.17 -17.63 1.33
C ALA A 306 21.97 -16.78 1.80
N ALA A 307 21.69 -15.69 1.08
CA ALA A 307 20.55 -14.86 1.41
C ALA A 307 19.22 -15.62 1.28
N MET A 308 18.34 -15.37 2.24
CA MET A 308 16.96 -15.79 2.21
C MET A 308 16.07 -14.66 1.70
N SER A 309 15.05 -15.00 0.93
CA SER A 309 14.13 -14.00 0.38
C SER A 309 13.18 -13.50 1.46
N GLY A 310 13.05 -12.18 1.62
CA GLY A 310 12.18 -11.56 2.62
C GLY A 310 12.88 -10.96 3.83
N ALA A 311 12.08 -10.45 4.76
CA ALA A 311 12.60 -9.83 5.97
C ALA A 311 12.93 -10.89 7.03
N CYS A 312 14.08 -10.78 7.70
CA CYS A 312 14.49 -11.72 8.75
C CYS A 312 13.44 -11.81 9.87
N ARG A 313 13.12 -13.04 10.29
CA ARG A 313 12.18 -13.30 11.38
C ARG A 313 12.67 -14.44 12.26
N GLY A 314 12.21 -14.41 13.50
CA GLY A 314 12.47 -15.44 14.50
C GLY A 314 11.20 -16.22 14.85
N GLY A 315 11.32 -17.05 15.89
CA GLY A 315 10.23 -17.87 16.39
C GLY A 315 9.93 -19.11 15.53
N PRO A 316 9.03 -20.00 16.00
CA PRO A 316 8.70 -21.25 15.29
C PRO A 316 7.96 -21.05 13.96
N GLN A 317 7.32 -19.89 13.77
CA GLN A 317 6.50 -19.58 12.59
C GLN A 317 7.11 -18.50 11.69
N HIS A 318 8.33 -18.03 11.99
CA HIS A 318 8.97 -16.92 11.26
C HIS A 318 8.10 -15.64 11.22
N THR A 319 7.33 -15.40 12.28
CA THR A 319 6.46 -14.21 12.41
C THR A 319 7.07 -13.15 13.30
N ASP A 320 7.94 -13.55 14.22
CA ASP A 320 8.40 -12.70 15.31
C ASP A 320 9.52 -11.79 14.82
N LYS A 321 9.45 -10.52 15.21
CA LYS A 321 10.53 -9.58 14.93
C LYS A 321 11.75 -9.96 15.77
N VAL A 322 12.92 -9.92 15.13
CA VAL A 322 14.20 -10.21 15.80
C VAL A 322 14.76 -8.91 16.34
N ASN A 323 15.34 -8.96 17.53
CA ASN A 323 16.01 -7.84 18.17
C ASN A 323 17.10 -7.26 17.27
N GLY A 324 17.16 -5.93 17.17
CA GLY A 324 18.12 -5.28 16.30
C GLY A 324 18.09 -3.76 16.34
N LYS A 325 18.71 -3.19 15.32
CA LYS A 325 18.65 -1.76 15.02
C LYS A 325 18.56 -1.58 13.53
N TYR A 326 17.97 -0.47 13.10
CA TYR A 326 17.83 -0.18 11.67
C TYR A 326 18.22 1.26 11.35
N SER A 327 18.58 1.47 10.09
CA SER A 327 18.82 2.80 9.53
C SER A 327 18.41 2.85 8.07
N ASN A 328 17.89 4.00 7.65
CA ASN A 328 17.68 4.36 6.25
C ASN A 328 18.54 5.55 5.82
N THR A 329 19.55 5.91 6.61
CA THR A 329 20.36 7.12 6.41
C THR A 329 21.85 6.92 6.71
N ALA A 330 22.23 5.88 7.45
CA ALA A 330 23.61 5.66 7.90
C ALA A 330 24.63 5.22 6.83
N GLY A 331 24.22 5.13 5.55
CA GLY A 331 25.12 4.79 4.44
C GLY A 331 25.74 6.03 3.81
N ALA A 332 26.82 5.85 3.04
CA ALA A 332 27.57 6.97 2.46
C ALA A 332 26.72 7.90 1.57
N ASP A 333 25.69 7.35 0.91
CA ASP A 333 24.75 8.07 0.04
C ASP A 333 23.38 8.28 0.70
N GLY A 334 23.30 8.20 2.03
CA GLY A 334 22.04 8.24 2.76
C GLY A 334 21.21 6.96 2.62
N LYS A 335 21.80 5.86 2.12
CA LYS A 335 21.23 4.50 2.08
C LYS A 335 22.39 3.50 2.18
N LEU A 336 22.20 2.39 2.89
CA LEU A 336 23.23 1.36 2.99
C LEU A 336 23.04 0.29 1.91
N SER A 337 24.12 -0.02 1.20
CA SER A 337 24.27 -1.20 0.36
C SER A 337 24.29 -2.49 1.19
N GLN A 338 24.16 -3.67 0.53
CA GLN A 338 24.33 -4.97 1.20
C GLN A 338 25.69 -5.08 1.90
N GLN A 339 26.76 -4.57 1.26
CA GLN A 339 28.11 -4.57 1.84
C GLN A 339 28.16 -3.69 3.10
N GLU A 340 27.63 -2.47 3.06
CA GLU A 340 27.60 -1.59 4.23
C GLU A 340 26.74 -2.16 5.37
N CYS A 341 25.65 -2.87 5.05
CA CYS A 341 24.86 -3.60 6.05
C CYS A 341 25.63 -4.74 6.71
N ALA A 342 26.35 -5.53 5.91
CA ALA A 342 27.20 -6.59 6.42
C ALA A 342 28.32 -6.01 7.30
N ASP A 343 28.96 -4.91 6.89
CA ASP A 343 30.00 -4.24 7.66
C ASP A 343 29.46 -3.67 8.97
N ALA A 344 28.26 -3.07 8.96
CA ALA A 344 27.58 -2.62 10.16
C ALA A 344 27.25 -3.77 11.12
N CYS A 345 26.86 -4.93 10.60
CA CYS A 345 26.67 -6.13 11.40
C CYS A 345 27.99 -6.66 11.96
N LEU A 346 29.08 -6.69 11.19
CA LEU A 346 30.39 -7.13 11.66
C LEU A 346 30.99 -6.20 12.73
N ALA A 347 30.58 -4.93 12.75
CA ALA A 347 30.94 -3.98 13.81
C ALA A 347 30.23 -4.28 15.15
N GLU A 348 29.12 -5.01 15.13
CA GLU A 348 28.36 -5.41 16.32
C GLU A 348 28.81 -6.81 16.81
N PRO A 349 29.39 -6.93 18.01
CA PRO A 349 29.89 -8.21 18.52
C PRO A 349 28.83 -9.31 18.63
N MET A 350 27.57 -8.92 18.82
CA MET A 350 26.44 -9.82 19.01
C MET A 350 25.66 -10.07 17.70
N CYS A 351 26.15 -9.60 16.56
CA CYS A 351 25.39 -9.73 15.33
C CYS A 351 25.24 -11.20 14.89
N ILE A 352 24.04 -11.52 14.43
CA ILE A 352 23.68 -12.86 13.91
C ILE A 352 23.24 -12.82 12.45
N GLY A 353 23.02 -11.62 11.89
CA GLY A 353 22.58 -11.42 10.52
C GLY A 353 22.16 -9.98 10.26
N TYR A 354 21.91 -9.66 8.99
CA TYR A 354 21.33 -8.40 8.57
C TYR A 354 20.18 -8.63 7.60
N ALA A 355 19.32 -7.63 7.45
CA ALA A 355 18.41 -7.53 6.32
C ALA A 355 18.67 -6.21 5.59
N GLN A 356 18.59 -6.25 4.27
CA GLN A 356 18.68 -5.05 3.45
C GLN A 356 17.46 -4.96 2.54
N SER A 357 16.97 -3.72 2.39
CA SER A 357 15.99 -3.33 1.39
C SER A 357 16.53 -2.17 0.56
N THR A 358 15.80 -1.76 -0.48
CA THR A 358 16.16 -0.61 -1.34
C THR A 358 16.41 0.71 -0.60
N ALA A 359 15.96 0.84 0.65
CA ALA A 359 16.18 2.03 1.47
C ALA A 359 16.62 1.76 2.92
N TRP A 360 16.46 0.54 3.43
CA TRP A 360 16.69 0.23 4.83
C TRP A 360 17.74 -0.85 5.02
N CYS A 361 18.56 -0.65 6.04
CA CYS A 361 19.44 -1.64 6.62
C CYS A 361 18.97 -2.01 8.02
N ILE A 362 18.97 -3.29 8.34
CA ILE A 362 18.62 -3.78 9.67
C ILE A 362 19.71 -4.76 10.10
N VAL A 363 20.27 -4.54 11.28
CA VAL A 363 21.28 -5.41 11.90
C VAL A 363 20.62 -6.12 13.08
N TYR A 364 20.72 -7.45 13.13
CA TYR A 364 20.05 -8.28 14.12
C TYR A 364 21.02 -8.92 15.09
N GLY A 365 20.62 -9.04 16.35
CA GLY A 365 21.39 -9.71 17.38
C GLY A 365 20.88 -9.43 18.78
N PRO A 366 21.24 -10.27 19.77
CA PRO A 366 20.93 -10.02 21.16
C PRO A 366 21.42 -8.63 21.60
N GLU A 367 20.53 -7.85 22.21
CA GLU A 367 20.81 -6.52 22.77
C GLU A 367 21.31 -5.46 21.78
N ILE A 368 21.30 -5.71 20.47
CA ILE A 368 21.81 -4.75 19.47
C ILE A 368 21.02 -3.43 19.47
N HIS A 369 19.72 -3.47 19.79
CA HIS A 369 18.90 -2.27 19.94
C HIS A 369 19.49 -1.27 20.96
N SER A 370 20.19 -1.75 21.99
CA SER A 370 20.79 -0.92 23.04
C SER A 370 22.01 -0.11 22.55
N ASN A 371 22.63 -0.55 21.45
CA ASN A 371 23.75 0.11 20.80
C ASN A 371 23.31 1.03 19.63
N ALA A 372 22.01 1.31 19.49
CA ALA A 372 21.52 2.24 18.49
C ALA A 372 21.93 3.68 18.86
N VAL A 373 22.84 4.25 18.07
CA VAL A 373 23.36 5.61 18.24
C VAL A 373 23.45 6.31 16.89
N GLY A 374 23.38 7.65 16.89
CA GLY A 374 23.46 8.45 15.67
C GLY A 374 22.25 8.21 14.75
N GLU A 375 22.51 7.78 13.52
CA GLU A 375 21.51 7.55 12.46
C GLU A 375 20.83 6.17 12.56
N TRP A 376 21.10 5.42 13.64
CA TRP A 376 20.48 4.14 13.92
C TRP A 376 19.31 4.29 14.90
N THR A 377 18.20 3.63 14.58
CA THR A 377 17.02 3.52 15.45
C THR A 377 16.99 2.14 16.11
N ALA A 378 16.72 2.11 17.41
CA ALA A 378 16.57 0.88 18.19
C ALA A 378 15.29 0.13 17.80
N ASP A 379 15.36 -1.19 17.65
CA ASP A 379 14.20 -2.06 17.40
C ASP A 379 14.22 -3.23 18.40
N ASN A 380 13.74 -2.94 19.61
CA ASN A 380 13.79 -3.88 20.73
C ASN A 380 12.68 -4.94 20.62
N HIS A 381 13.10 -6.21 20.56
CA HIS A 381 12.22 -7.39 20.56
C HIS A 381 12.80 -8.50 21.42
N GLU A 382 11.96 -9.37 21.97
CA GLU A 382 12.39 -10.47 22.83
C GLU A 382 13.16 -11.57 22.07
N VAL A 383 12.90 -11.73 20.77
CA VAL A 383 13.50 -12.80 19.97
C VAL A 383 14.89 -12.42 19.49
N ASN A 384 15.89 -13.20 19.89
CA ASN A 384 17.31 -12.91 19.64
C ASN A 384 17.97 -13.88 18.65
N TYR A 385 17.18 -14.53 17.80
CA TYR A 385 17.67 -15.45 16.77
C TYR A 385 16.84 -15.32 15.48
N ILE A 386 17.47 -15.54 14.34
CA ILE A 386 16.80 -15.64 13.03
C ILE A 386 16.52 -17.13 12.79
N SER A 387 15.26 -17.47 12.53
CA SER A 387 14.85 -18.83 12.17
C SER A 387 14.39 -18.96 10.72
N GLY A 388 14.12 -17.84 10.05
CA GLY A 388 13.69 -17.80 8.65
C GLY A 388 13.30 -16.39 8.23
N THR A 389 12.42 -16.29 7.23
CA THR A 389 11.97 -15.01 6.68
C THR A 389 10.45 -14.92 6.59
N LYS A 390 9.96 -13.68 6.63
CA LYS A 390 8.62 -13.35 6.13
C LYS A 390 8.76 -12.85 4.70
N ALA A 391 8.06 -13.50 3.77
CA ALA A 391 8.06 -13.16 2.35
C ALA A 391 7.86 -11.65 2.14
N ASN A 392 8.84 -11.02 1.50
CA ASN A 392 8.82 -9.61 1.16
C ASN A 392 9.83 -9.37 0.02
N PRO A 393 9.40 -9.06 -1.21
CA PRO A 393 10.32 -8.90 -2.34
C PRO A 393 11.28 -7.73 -2.19
N SER A 394 10.97 -6.76 -1.33
CA SER A 394 11.85 -5.62 -1.09
C SER A 394 12.97 -5.91 -0.11
N TYR A 395 13.04 -7.10 0.49
CA TYR A 395 14.06 -7.44 1.48
C TYR A 395 14.78 -8.73 1.10
N ILE A 396 16.07 -8.77 1.45
CA ILE A 396 16.80 -10.01 1.66
C ILE A 396 17.19 -10.11 3.13
N CYS A 397 17.32 -11.34 3.61
CA CYS A 397 17.81 -11.67 4.94
C CYS A 397 19.07 -12.52 4.83
N VAL A 398 20.16 -12.09 5.45
CA VAL A 398 21.44 -12.80 5.41
C VAL A 398 21.86 -13.12 6.84
N THR A 399 22.16 -14.40 7.10
CA THR A 399 22.58 -14.88 8.42
C THR A 399 24.07 -15.19 8.45
N GLY A 400 24.59 -15.33 9.67
CA GLY A 400 25.91 -15.89 9.89
C GLY A 400 27.02 -14.95 9.47
N PRO A 401 27.30 -13.86 10.21
CA PRO A 401 28.53 -13.14 9.98
C PRO A 401 29.69 -14.15 10.08
N PRO A 402 30.73 -14.05 9.24
CA PRO A 402 31.95 -14.82 9.41
C PRO A 402 32.53 -14.46 10.77
N ARG A 403 32.19 -15.24 11.80
CA ARG A 403 32.83 -15.10 13.09
C ARG A 403 34.28 -15.46 12.81
N LYS A 404 35.19 -14.54 13.11
CA LYS A 404 36.60 -14.89 13.25
C LYS A 404 36.58 -16.14 14.12
N GLU A 405 37.12 -17.24 13.62
CA GLU A 405 37.50 -18.35 14.48
C GLU A 405 38.43 -17.72 15.52
N GLU A 406 37.87 -17.31 16.67
CA GLU A 406 38.67 -17.18 17.86
C GLU A 406 39.24 -18.57 18.04
N ASP A 407 40.58 -18.65 17.97
CA ASP A 407 41.43 -19.80 18.20
C ASP A 407 41.12 -20.38 19.60
N THR A 408 39.96 -21.01 19.68
CA THR A 408 39.34 -21.62 20.84
C THR A 408 38.79 -22.92 20.27
N GLY A 409 39.45 -24.02 20.62
CA GLY A 409 39.13 -25.35 20.11
C GLY A 409 37.61 -25.57 20.05
N ALA A 410 37.14 -25.91 18.84
CA ALA A 410 35.76 -26.07 18.42
C ALA A 410 34.73 -26.30 19.56
N PRO A 411 33.72 -25.43 19.71
CA PRO A 411 32.49 -25.84 20.33
C PRO A 411 31.66 -26.64 19.30
N GLU A 412 31.27 -27.84 19.72
CA GLU A 412 30.34 -28.72 19.05
C GLU A 412 29.08 -27.95 18.60
N LYS A 413 28.59 -28.23 17.37
CA LYS A 413 27.31 -27.73 16.85
C LYS A 413 26.24 -27.83 17.93
N VAL A 414 25.78 -26.69 18.44
CA VAL A 414 24.65 -26.67 19.38
C VAL A 414 23.41 -27.11 18.62
N THR A 415 23.06 -28.38 18.79
CA THR A 415 21.72 -28.87 18.46
C THR A 415 20.72 -28.17 19.40
N PRO A 416 19.52 -27.83 18.92
CA PRO A 416 18.53 -27.18 19.77
C PRO A 416 18.25 -28.04 21.00
N TYR A 417 18.36 -27.42 22.17
CA TYR A 417 18.06 -28.05 23.45
C TYR A 417 16.59 -28.45 23.47
N VAL A 418 16.30 -29.72 23.19
CA VAL A 418 15.00 -30.32 23.50
C VAL A 418 15.01 -30.57 25.00
N ALA A 419 14.35 -29.71 25.77
CA ALA A 419 14.11 -29.95 27.19
C ALA A 419 13.31 -31.25 27.34
N LYS A 420 14.00 -32.36 27.65
CA LYS A 420 13.35 -33.55 28.18
C LYS A 420 12.99 -33.25 29.62
N LYS A 421 11.68 -33.20 29.87
CA LYS A 421 11.13 -33.15 31.22
C LYS A 421 11.23 -34.56 31.79
N ASP A 422 12.27 -34.82 32.54
CA ASP A 422 12.37 -36.07 33.29
C ASP A 422 11.41 -36.01 34.49
N LYS A 423 10.87 -37.18 34.85
CA LYS A 423 9.66 -37.33 35.68
C LYS A 423 9.84 -37.04 37.17
N ASP A 424 11.03 -36.66 37.58
CA ASP A 424 11.41 -36.55 38.99
C ASP A 424 11.98 -35.14 39.22
N GLY A 425 11.09 -34.20 39.52
CA GLY A 425 11.44 -32.78 39.68
C GLY A 425 12.40 -32.54 40.85
N ASN A 426 13.68 -32.34 40.55
CA ASN A 426 14.62 -31.75 41.48
C ASN A 426 15.66 -30.89 40.73
N ASP A 427 15.68 -29.59 41.03
CA ASP A 427 16.64 -28.63 40.51
C ASP A 427 17.87 -28.61 41.43
N ASP A 428 19.00 -29.15 40.97
CA ASP A 428 20.29 -29.01 41.68
C ASP A 428 21.18 -27.99 40.96
N ALA A 429 21.39 -26.87 41.66
CA ALA A 429 22.35 -25.83 41.32
C ALA A 429 23.76 -26.21 41.79
N GLY A 430 24.76 -26.04 40.92
CA GLY A 430 26.19 -26.08 41.26
C GLY A 430 27.03 -26.30 39.99
N GLY A 431 28.19 -25.69 39.77
CA GLY A 431 29.01 -24.79 40.55
C GLY A 431 30.26 -24.48 39.69
N LEU A 432 30.76 -23.25 39.79
CA LEU A 432 31.98 -22.78 39.12
C LEU A 432 33.20 -23.63 39.51
N SER A 433 34.03 -23.97 38.53
CA SER A 433 35.37 -24.54 38.73
C SER A 433 36.41 -23.75 37.94
N THR A 434 37.25 -23.02 38.67
CA THR A 434 38.48 -22.35 38.25
C THR A 434 39.65 -23.32 38.03
N GLY A 435 40.46 -23.07 36.99
CA GLY A 435 41.81 -23.63 36.77
C GLY A 435 42.06 -23.91 35.29
N ALA A 436 43.19 -23.64 34.64
CA ALA A 436 44.51 -23.16 35.06
C ALA A 436 45.19 -22.54 33.82
N ILE A 437 46.02 -21.52 34.01
CA ILE A 437 46.83 -20.90 32.95
C ILE A 437 48.14 -21.69 32.84
N ALA A 438 48.40 -22.28 31.67
CA ALA A 438 49.69 -22.87 31.33
C ALA A 438 50.30 -22.12 30.13
N ALA A 439 51.48 -21.54 30.35
CA ALA A 439 52.28 -20.85 29.36
C ALA A 439 53.19 -21.82 28.60
N ILE A 440 53.09 -21.83 27.27
CA ILE A 440 54.07 -22.37 26.30
C ILE A 440 53.79 -21.56 25.01
N GLY A 441 54.71 -21.01 24.23
CA GLY A 441 56.15 -21.13 24.07
C GLY A 441 56.40 -20.76 22.60
N VAL A 442 57.18 -19.70 22.36
CA VAL A 442 57.48 -19.12 21.05
C VAL A 442 58.21 -20.14 20.16
N SER A 443 57.80 -20.26 18.89
CA SER A 443 58.69 -20.72 17.82
C SER A 443 58.44 -19.95 16.52
N VAL A 444 59.49 -19.25 16.11
CA VAL A 444 59.64 -18.50 14.86
C VAL A 444 59.96 -19.48 13.73
N GLY A 445 59.29 -19.36 12.58
CA GLY A 445 59.57 -20.14 11.39
C GLY A 445 59.25 -19.37 10.11
N PHE A 446 60.26 -18.70 9.56
CA PHE A 446 60.31 -18.19 8.20
C PHE A 446 60.37 -19.35 7.20
N VAL A 447 59.52 -19.36 6.15
CA VAL A 447 59.90 -19.79 4.78
C VAL A 447 59.14 -18.94 3.77
N ALA A 448 59.85 -18.52 2.74
CA ALA A 448 59.44 -17.56 1.73
C ALA A 448 59.14 -18.23 0.37
N VAL A 449 58.52 -17.41 -0.51
CA VAL A 449 58.52 -17.45 -1.98
C VAL A 449 57.65 -18.49 -2.69
N GLY A 450 56.75 -17.98 -3.53
CA GLY A 450 56.10 -18.73 -4.60
C GLY A 450 55.06 -17.91 -5.36
N ALA A 451 55.48 -16.85 -6.06
CA ALA A 451 54.65 -16.15 -7.01
C ALA A 451 54.35 -17.06 -8.21
N VAL A 452 53.08 -17.35 -8.46
CA VAL A 452 52.62 -18.01 -9.69
C VAL A 452 51.74 -17.02 -10.47
N LEU A 453 52.35 -16.51 -11.53
CA LEU A 453 51.75 -15.72 -12.60
C LEU A 453 50.80 -16.63 -13.40
N PHE A 454 49.48 -16.42 -13.31
CA PHE A 454 48.52 -17.01 -14.23
C PHE A 454 48.17 -16.03 -15.34
N ILE A 455 48.48 -16.45 -16.56
CA ILE A 455 48.22 -15.76 -17.82
C ILE A 455 46.75 -15.97 -18.20
N LEU A 456 46.06 -14.85 -18.46
CA LEU A 456 44.73 -14.78 -19.07
C LEU A 456 44.77 -15.34 -20.49
N THR A 457 43.89 -16.29 -20.79
CA THR A 457 43.44 -16.57 -22.16
C THR A 457 41.92 -16.55 -22.19
N SER A 458 41.37 -15.43 -22.66
CA SER A 458 39.96 -15.26 -22.99
C SER A 458 39.63 -15.97 -24.30
N THR A 459 38.75 -16.96 -24.26
CA THR A 459 38.04 -17.47 -25.44
C THR A 459 36.68 -16.80 -25.52
N THR A 460 36.52 -15.91 -26.49
CA THR A 460 35.23 -15.37 -26.93
C THR A 460 34.43 -16.47 -27.60
N LYS A 461 33.21 -16.75 -27.11
CA LYS A 461 32.21 -17.55 -27.82
C LYS A 461 31.05 -16.64 -28.16
N GLU A 462 30.85 -16.47 -29.46
CA GLU A 462 29.76 -15.70 -30.05
C GLU A 462 28.40 -16.28 -29.64
N ALA A 463 27.51 -15.41 -29.15
CA ALA A 463 26.07 -15.65 -29.09
C ALA A 463 25.41 -14.66 -30.06
N GLY A 464 24.57 -15.20 -30.95
CA GLY A 464 23.81 -14.45 -31.95
C GLY A 464 22.73 -13.54 -31.35
N PRO A 465 22.09 -12.71 -32.18
CA PRO A 465 21.36 -11.54 -31.74
C PRO A 465 20.00 -11.92 -31.14
N ILE A 466 19.75 -11.36 -29.96
CA ILE A 466 18.43 -11.31 -29.34
C ILE A 466 17.76 -10.04 -29.89
N HIS A 467 16.56 -10.20 -30.44
CA HIS A 467 15.74 -9.09 -30.92
C HIS A 467 15.38 -8.19 -29.74
N GLU A 468 15.91 -6.97 -29.73
CA GLU A 468 15.58 -5.89 -28.81
C GLU A 468 14.49 -5.03 -29.48
N GLU A 469 13.28 -5.09 -28.94
CA GLU A 469 12.17 -4.22 -29.33
C GLU A 469 12.36 -2.88 -28.60
N GLN A 470 13.03 -1.94 -29.27
CA GLN A 470 13.14 -0.56 -28.82
C GLN A 470 11.85 0.19 -29.18
N ALA A 471 11.03 0.47 -28.16
CA ALA A 471 10.04 1.55 -28.23
C ALA A 471 10.80 2.88 -28.19
N GLY A 472 10.84 3.57 -29.33
CA GLY A 472 11.51 4.85 -29.49
C GLY A 472 10.60 6.01 -29.10
N ASP A 473 11.08 6.85 -28.18
CA ASP A 473 10.62 8.23 -28.06
C ASP A 473 11.58 9.14 -28.84
N GLN A 474 11.15 9.55 -30.03
CA GLN A 474 11.61 10.78 -30.68
C GLN A 474 10.44 11.74 -30.74
N PHE A 475 10.51 12.83 -29.98
CA PHE A 475 9.79 14.06 -30.33
C PHE A 475 10.79 15.16 -30.63
N ASN A 476 10.73 15.61 -31.88
CA ASN A 476 11.50 16.69 -32.45
C ASN A 476 11.04 18.06 -31.94
N GLU A 477 12.02 18.95 -31.85
CA GLU A 477 11.84 20.40 -31.82
C GLU A 477 11.14 20.90 -33.10
N ALA A 478 10.11 21.74 -32.91
CA ALA A 478 9.73 22.87 -33.78
C ALA A 478 8.82 23.83 -33.01
#